data_AF-A0A9D6T4E3-F1
#
_entry.id   AF-A0A9D6T4E3-F1
#
_cell.length_a   1.000
_cell.length_b   1.000
_cell.length_c   1.000
_cell.angle_alpha   90.00
_cell.angle_beta   90.00
_cell.angle_gamma   90.00
#
_symmetry.space_group_name_H-M   'P 1'
#
loop_
_entity.id
_entity.type
_entity.pdbx_description
1 polymer ?
#
loop_
_entity_poly.entity_id
_entity_poly.type
_entity_poly.pdbx_seq_one_letter_code
_entity_poly.pdbx_strand_id
1 'polypeptide(L)'
;MEKQELISLLKTDVAKFNDLRGGKADPMDLSGADLRGANLQKAFLTRVDLSGAQLQNADLREANIGGTNLSGANLAGADLTSANMHRTNFRGASLAGAKIGGFAGEGRICINASHFDGVAWDKEALQEILDILNMNKSWRIKCEFEKKS
;
A
#
# COMPACT_ATOMS: atom_id res chain seq x y z
N MET A 1 10.47 15.71 -16.82
CA MET A 1 10.87 14.30 -16.77
C MET A 1 9.72 13.48 -17.27
N GLU A 2 10.03 12.52 -18.14
CA GLU A 2 9.04 11.58 -18.66
C GLU A 2 8.69 10.51 -17.61
N LYS A 3 7.52 9.88 -17.74
CA LYS A 3 7.05 8.82 -16.84
C LYS A 3 8.08 7.70 -16.65
N GLN A 4 8.74 7.27 -17.74
CA GLN A 4 9.74 6.21 -17.69
C GLN A 4 11.02 6.61 -16.96
N GLU A 5 11.41 7.88 -17.01
CA GLU A 5 12.56 8.39 -16.26
C GLU A 5 12.28 8.37 -14.76
N LEU A 6 11.04 8.70 -14.35
CA LEU A 6 10.61 8.63 -12.95
C LEU A 6 10.59 7.17 -12.44
N ILE A 7 10.08 6.24 -13.24
CA ILE A 7 10.10 4.80 -12.90
C ILE A 7 11.54 4.29 -12.80
N SER A 8 12.40 4.64 -13.76
CA SER A 8 13.82 4.26 -13.71
C SER A 8 14.48 4.82 -12.46
N LEU A 9 14.19 6.07 -12.11
CA LEU A 9 14.75 6.71 -10.93
C LEU A 9 14.31 6.02 -9.63
N LEU A 10 13.04 5.64 -9.50
CA LEU A 10 12.55 4.87 -8.35
C LEU A 10 13.27 3.53 -8.19
N LYS A 11 13.70 2.90 -9.29
CA LYS A 11 14.45 1.65 -9.25
C LYS A 11 15.91 1.83 -8.86
N THR A 12 16.51 2.97 -9.20
CA THR A 12 17.96 3.16 -9.08
C THR A 12 18.36 4.05 -7.92
N ASP A 13 17.55 5.05 -7.57
CA ASP A 13 17.89 6.11 -6.61
C ASP A 13 16.64 6.75 -5.99
N VAL A 14 16.14 6.11 -4.92
CA VAL A 14 15.00 6.62 -4.14
C VAL A 14 15.31 7.96 -3.47
N ALA A 15 16.56 8.21 -3.07
CA ALA A 15 16.93 9.47 -2.43
C ALA A 15 16.74 10.64 -3.41
N LYS A 16 17.26 10.50 -4.63
CA LYS A 16 17.06 11.50 -5.68
C LYS A 16 15.61 11.62 -6.11
N PHE A 17 14.83 10.53 -6.13
CA PHE A 17 13.39 10.62 -6.33
C PHE A 17 12.72 11.45 -5.22
N ASN A 18 13.09 11.22 -3.96
CA ASN A 18 12.57 11.97 -2.82
C ASN A 18 12.97 13.46 -2.87
N ASP A 19 14.19 13.77 -3.29
CA ASP A 19 14.66 15.15 -3.48
C ASP A 19 13.87 15.87 -4.58
N LEU A 20 13.59 15.19 -5.71
CA LEU A 20 12.73 15.73 -6.77
C LEU A 20 11.32 16.02 -6.25
N ARG A 21 10.80 15.15 -5.38
CA ARG A 21 9.50 15.34 -4.75
C ARG A 21 9.54 16.50 -3.76
N GLY A 22 10.67 16.74 -3.08
CA GLY A 22 10.85 17.86 -2.16
C GLY A 22 9.80 17.90 -1.04
N GLY A 23 9.31 16.73 -0.61
CA GLY A 23 8.20 16.59 0.34
C GLY A 23 6.82 17.02 -0.20
N LYS A 24 6.71 17.38 -1.47
CA LYS A 24 5.45 17.75 -2.12
C LYS A 24 4.60 16.52 -2.43
N ALA A 25 3.30 16.67 -2.26
CA ALA A 25 2.30 15.67 -2.58
C ALA A 25 1.61 16.00 -3.92
N ASP A 26 2.36 16.53 -4.88
CA ASP A 26 1.83 16.80 -6.22
C ASP A 26 1.45 15.45 -6.87
N PRO A 27 0.26 15.34 -7.49
CA PRO A 27 -0.12 14.11 -8.17
C PRO A 27 0.91 13.74 -9.25
N MET A 28 1.23 12.45 -9.34
CA MET A 28 2.17 11.92 -10.32
C MET A 28 1.64 10.59 -10.85
N ASP A 29 1.63 10.43 -12.17
CA ASP A 29 1.18 9.19 -12.81
C ASP A 29 2.35 8.23 -13.02
N LEU A 30 2.33 7.13 -12.26
CA LEU A 30 3.19 5.95 -12.44
C LEU A 30 2.33 4.68 -12.60
N SER A 31 1.10 4.81 -13.09
CA SER A 31 0.19 3.68 -13.32
C SER A 31 0.83 2.65 -14.26
N GLY A 32 0.59 1.38 -13.96
CA GLY A 32 1.16 0.24 -14.69
C GLY A 32 2.68 0.11 -14.59
N ALA A 33 3.35 0.84 -13.69
CA ALA A 33 4.79 0.74 -13.53
C ALA A 33 5.21 -0.68 -13.14
N ASP A 34 6.24 -1.19 -13.81
CA ASP A 34 6.93 -2.39 -13.37
C ASP A 34 7.99 -2.01 -12.34
N LEU A 35 7.77 -2.35 -11.07
CA LEU A 35 8.61 -2.09 -9.91
C LEU A 35 8.91 -3.39 -9.13
N ARG A 36 8.88 -4.54 -9.83
CA ARG A 36 9.15 -5.86 -9.23
C ARG A 36 10.52 -5.88 -8.56
N GLY A 37 10.56 -6.31 -7.31
CA GLY A 37 11.78 -6.39 -6.50
C GLY A 37 12.47 -5.04 -6.24
N ALA A 38 11.82 -3.91 -6.53
CA ALA A 38 12.43 -2.60 -6.33
C ALA A 38 12.63 -2.33 -4.85
N ASN A 39 13.77 -1.74 -4.51
CA ASN A 39 13.99 -1.18 -3.18
C ASN A 39 13.39 0.23 -3.13
N LEU A 40 12.21 0.35 -2.52
CA LEU A 40 11.42 1.57 -2.36
C LEU A 40 11.37 2.01 -0.88
N GLN A 41 12.33 1.58 -0.07
CA GLN A 41 12.38 1.94 1.34
C GLN A 41 12.37 3.46 1.50
N LYS A 42 11.50 3.97 2.38
CA LYS A 42 11.36 5.42 2.66
C LYS A 42 10.98 6.27 1.45
N ALA A 43 10.46 5.67 0.36
CA ALA A 43 10.04 6.42 -0.83
C ALA A 43 8.84 7.35 -0.52
N PHE A 44 8.85 8.56 -1.09
CA PHE A 44 7.78 9.56 -0.95
C PHE A 44 6.77 9.45 -2.09
N LEU A 45 5.88 8.47 -1.95
CA LEU A 45 4.88 8.08 -2.95
C LEU A 45 3.48 8.68 -2.67
N THR A 46 3.37 9.64 -1.76
CA THR A 46 2.11 10.30 -1.38
C THR A 46 1.34 10.82 -2.60
N ARG A 47 0.07 10.44 -2.79
CA ARG A 47 -0.76 10.85 -3.96
C ARG A 47 -0.19 10.49 -5.34
N VAL A 48 0.69 9.49 -5.41
CA VAL A 48 1.12 8.90 -6.68
C VAL A 48 0.03 7.93 -7.17
N ASP A 49 -0.23 7.91 -8.48
CA ASP A 49 -1.02 6.86 -9.11
C ASP A 49 -0.10 5.68 -9.47
N LEU A 50 -0.29 4.55 -8.79
CA LEU A 50 0.36 3.26 -9.03
C LEU A 50 -0.69 2.19 -9.38
N SER A 51 -1.85 2.59 -9.91
CA SER A 51 -2.88 1.64 -10.33
C SER A 51 -2.34 0.65 -11.35
N GLY A 52 -2.65 -0.63 -11.16
CA GLY A 52 -2.13 -1.73 -12.00
C GLY A 52 -0.62 -1.97 -11.93
N ALA A 53 0.12 -1.29 -11.05
CA ALA A 53 1.57 -1.45 -10.94
C ALA A 53 1.97 -2.89 -10.50
N GLN A 54 3.14 -3.33 -10.96
CA GLN A 54 3.73 -4.62 -10.59
C GLN A 54 4.79 -4.36 -9.50
N LEU A 55 4.48 -4.69 -8.25
CA LEU A 55 5.28 -4.43 -7.04
C LEU A 55 5.66 -5.72 -6.31
N GLN A 56 5.64 -6.86 -7.01
CA GLN A 56 5.92 -8.16 -6.40
C GLN A 56 7.31 -8.17 -5.78
N ASN A 57 7.41 -8.62 -4.54
CA ASN A 57 8.63 -8.65 -3.73
C ASN A 57 9.33 -7.27 -3.59
N ALA A 58 8.63 -6.16 -3.82
CA ALA A 58 9.19 -4.83 -3.60
C ALA A 58 9.35 -4.54 -2.11
N ASP A 59 10.40 -3.81 -1.75
CA ASP A 59 10.67 -3.39 -0.37
C ASP A 59 10.14 -1.96 -0.18
N LEU A 60 8.98 -1.83 0.46
CA LEU A 60 8.28 -0.57 0.74
C LEU A 60 8.39 -0.18 2.22
N ARG A 61 9.38 -0.72 2.96
CA ARG A 61 9.50 -0.46 4.40
C ARG A 61 9.69 1.03 4.66
N GLU A 62 8.95 1.53 5.65
CA GLU A 62 8.93 2.95 6.03
C GLU A 62 8.55 3.92 4.88
N ALA A 63 8.03 3.43 3.75
CA ALA A 63 7.61 4.28 2.64
C ALA A 63 6.36 5.09 3.01
N ASN A 64 6.23 6.29 2.43
CA ASN A 64 5.03 7.10 2.55
C ASN A 64 4.15 6.91 1.31
N ILE A 65 3.15 6.03 1.42
CA ILE A 65 2.16 5.76 0.36
C ILE A 65 0.79 6.39 0.69
N GLY A 66 0.79 7.46 1.48
CA GLY A 66 -0.43 8.15 1.87
C GLY A 66 -1.22 8.71 0.68
N GLY A 67 -2.49 8.32 0.53
CA GLY A 67 -3.33 8.76 -0.59
C GLY A 67 -2.88 8.22 -1.95
N THR A 68 -1.97 7.24 -2.00
CA THR A 68 -1.53 6.59 -3.24
C THR A 68 -2.66 5.74 -3.80
N ASN A 69 -2.82 5.73 -5.13
CA ASN A 69 -3.74 4.83 -5.79
C ASN A 69 -3.00 3.53 -6.16
N LEU A 70 -3.31 2.42 -5.49
CA LEU A 70 -2.77 1.08 -5.78
C LEU A 70 -3.86 0.15 -6.33
N SER A 71 -4.95 0.68 -6.88
CA SER A 71 -6.04 -0.17 -7.36
C SER A 71 -5.57 -1.12 -8.46
N GLY A 72 -5.84 -2.41 -8.32
CA GLY A 72 -5.40 -3.44 -9.26
C GLY A 72 -3.89 -3.72 -9.27
N ALA A 73 -3.10 -3.13 -8.37
CA ALA A 73 -1.67 -3.38 -8.28
C ALA A 73 -1.36 -4.78 -7.72
N ASN A 74 -0.22 -5.34 -8.10
CA ASN A 74 0.23 -6.63 -7.57
C ASN A 74 1.40 -6.42 -6.59
N LEU A 75 1.12 -6.50 -5.30
CA LEU A 75 2.10 -6.39 -4.19
C LEU A 75 2.45 -7.76 -3.59
N ALA A 76 2.29 -8.86 -4.32
CA ALA A 76 2.57 -10.19 -3.78
C ALA A 76 4.01 -10.28 -3.25
N GLY A 77 4.18 -10.69 -1.99
CA GLY A 77 5.48 -10.78 -1.32
C GLY A 77 6.15 -9.45 -0.98
N ALA A 78 5.50 -8.29 -1.22
CA ALA A 78 6.07 -6.98 -0.90
C ALA A 78 6.17 -6.76 0.63
N ASP A 79 7.16 -5.98 1.07
CA ASP A 79 7.34 -5.63 2.47
C ASP A 79 6.89 -4.19 2.75
N LEU A 80 5.74 -4.01 3.40
CA LEU A 80 5.17 -2.71 3.79
C LEU A 80 5.36 -2.43 5.29
N THR A 81 6.33 -3.08 5.94
CA THR A 81 6.60 -2.88 7.37
C THR A 81 6.83 -1.40 7.67
N SER A 82 6.07 -0.85 8.62
CA SER A 82 6.11 0.57 9.02
C SER A 82 5.80 1.58 7.91
N ALA A 83 5.23 1.16 6.77
CA ALA A 83 4.80 2.09 5.74
C ALA A 83 3.62 2.95 6.20
N ASN A 84 3.61 4.23 5.84
CA ASN A 84 2.48 5.11 6.09
C ASN A 84 1.45 4.95 4.95
N MET A 85 0.33 4.30 5.26
CA MET A 85 -0.69 3.91 4.27
C MET A 85 -2.03 4.65 4.43
N HIS A 86 -2.07 5.79 5.12
CA HIS A 86 -3.31 6.53 5.32
C HIS A 86 -3.99 6.89 3.98
N ARG A 87 -5.29 6.62 3.84
CA ARG A 87 -6.08 6.93 2.62
C ARG A 87 -5.56 6.27 1.33
N THR A 88 -4.78 5.21 1.42
CA THR A 88 -4.30 4.46 0.25
C THR A 88 -5.45 3.64 -0.35
N ASN A 89 -5.58 3.64 -1.67
CA ASN A 89 -6.58 2.82 -2.36
C ASN A 89 -5.98 1.47 -2.77
N PHE A 90 -6.38 0.38 -2.11
CA PHE A 90 -5.96 -0.99 -2.45
C PHE A 90 -7.04 -1.79 -3.20
N ARG A 91 -8.09 -1.16 -3.73
CA ARG A 91 -9.21 -1.87 -4.39
C ARG A 91 -8.70 -2.80 -5.49
N GLY A 92 -8.96 -4.09 -5.36
CA GLY A 92 -8.53 -5.12 -6.32
C GLY A 92 -7.01 -5.34 -6.39
N ALA A 93 -6.23 -4.80 -5.45
CA ALA A 93 -4.81 -5.09 -5.36
C ALA A 93 -4.57 -6.50 -4.80
N SER A 94 -3.53 -7.17 -5.25
CA SER A 94 -3.07 -8.43 -4.66
C SER A 94 -2.03 -8.16 -3.57
N LEU A 95 -2.28 -8.64 -2.35
CA LEU A 95 -1.37 -8.54 -1.20
C LEU A 95 -0.91 -9.93 -0.73
N ALA A 96 -0.99 -10.95 -1.58
CA ALA A 96 -0.65 -12.33 -1.22
C ALA A 96 0.79 -12.41 -0.68
N GLY A 97 0.96 -12.84 0.57
CA GLY A 97 2.27 -12.91 1.23
C GLY A 97 2.97 -11.58 1.48
N ALA A 98 2.27 -10.44 1.31
CA ALA A 98 2.82 -9.14 1.64
C ALA A 98 2.95 -8.99 3.16
N LYS A 99 4.06 -8.40 3.62
CA LYS A 99 4.27 -8.14 5.04
C LYS A 99 3.67 -6.78 5.41
N ILE A 100 2.70 -6.79 6.32
CA ILE A 100 2.01 -5.59 6.78
C ILE A 100 2.02 -5.63 8.31
N GLY A 101 3.00 -4.99 8.95
CA GLY A 101 3.13 -4.95 10.41
C GLY A 101 4.40 -4.20 10.82
N GLY A 102 4.43 -3.50 11.96
CA GLY A 102 5.64 -2.78 12.39
C GLY A 102 5.49 -1.57 13.31
N PHE A 103 4.27 -1.19 13.73
CA PHE A 103 4.11 -0.04 14.63
C PHE A 103 4.35 -0.45 16.10
N ALA A 104 5.56 -0.22 16.60
CA ALA A 104 5.94 -0.41 18.00
C ALA A 104 5.49 0.74 18.94
N GLY A 105 4.48 1.53 18.57
CA GLY A 105 4.00 2.63 19.41
C GLY A 105 2.60 3.08 19.01
N GLU A 106 1.77 3.31 20.04
CA GLU A 106 0.38 3.79 20.20
C GLU A 106 -0.30 4.69 19.12
N GLY A 107 0.03 4.53 17.84
CA GLY A 107 -0.61 5.19 16.70
C GLY A 107 -1.66 4.31 16.07
N ARG A 108 -2.92 4.72 16.16
CA ARG A 108 -4.09 4.07 15.54
C ARG A 108 -3.86 3.77 14.05
N ILE A 109 -3.92 2.50 13.67
CA ILE A 109 -4.02 2.07 12.27
C ILE A 109 -5.49 1.97 11.88
N CYS A 110 -6.05 2.96 11.19
CA CYS A 110 -7.41 2.85 10.64
C CYS A 110 -7.39 2.04 9.33
N ILE A 111 -7.19 0.73 9.41
CA ILE A 111 -7.56 -0.17 8.31
C ILE A 111 -9.04 -0.51 8.52
N ASN A 112 -9.93 0.19 7.83
CA ASN A 112 -11.34 -0.21 7.79
C ASN A 112 -11.52 -1.30 6.71
N ALA A 113 -12.59 -2.10 6.82
CA ALA A 113 -12.90 -3.17 5.86
C ALA A 113 -12.99 -2.68 4.41
N SER A 114 -13.39 -1.43 4.17
CA SER A 114 -13.48 -0.86 2.81
C SER A 114 -12.13 -0.69 2.10
N HIS A 115 -11.00 -0.76 2.82
CA HIS A 115 -9.66 -0.81 2.18
C HIS A 115 -9.39 -2.16 1.49
N PHE A 116 -10.17 -3.19 1.80
CA PHE A 116 -10.01 -4.54 1.27
C PHE A 116 -11.23 -5.02 0.47
N ASP A 117 -12.19 -4.13 0.19
CA ASP A 117 -13.34 -4.45 -0.66
C ASP A 117 -12.85 -4.85 -2.06
N GLY A 118 -13.15 -6.09 -2.43
CA GLY A 118 -12.78 -6.67 -3.73
C GLY A 118 -11.38 -7.28 -3.79
N VAL A 119 -10.69 -7.44 -2.65
CA VAL A 119 -9.50 -8.29 -2.58
C VAL A 119 -9.95 -9.75 -2.50
N ALA A 120 -9.42 -10.61 -3.39
CA ALA A 120 -9.68 -12.04 -3.36
C ALA A 120 -8.82 -12.68 -2.27
N TRP A 121 -9.42 -12.96 -1.12
CA TRP A 121 -8.74 -13.64 -0.01
C TRP A 121 -9.06 -15.14 -0.04
N ASP A 122 -8.05 -15.97 0.18
CA ASP A 122 -8.28 -17.35 0.59
C ASP A 122 -8.73 -17.40 2.06
N LYS A 123 -9.22 -18.57 2.49
CA LYS A 123 -9.79 -18.73 3.84
C LYS A 123 -8.76 -18.54 4.96
N GLU A 124 -7.50 -18.84 4.68
CA GLU A 124 -6.41 -18.69 5.66
C GLU A 124 -6.08 -17.20 5.87
N ALA A 125 -5.99 -16.41 4.80
CA ALA A 125 -5.73 -14.97 4.88
C ALA A 125 -6.90 -14.20 5.50
N LEU A 126 -8.14 -14.65 5.30
CA LEU A 126 -9.32 -14.10 6.01
C LEU A 126 -9.24 -14.33 7.51
N GLN A 127 -8.78 -15.51 7.94
CA GLN A 127 -8.67 -15.82 9.36
C GLN A 127 -7.58 -14.99 10.03
N GLU A 128 -6.45 -14.79 9.37
CA GLU A 128 -5.36 -13.96 9.89
C GLU A 128 -5.76 -12.48 10.02
N ILE A 129 -6.52 -11.95 9.06
CA ILE A 129 -7.10 -10.59 9.16
C ILE A 129 -8.14 -10.51 10.28
N LEU A 130 -9.02 -11.50 10.40
CA LEU A 130 -9.99 -11.56 11.50
C LEU A 130 -9.29 -11.65 12.85
N ASP A 131 -8.18 -12.36 12.96
CA ASP A 131 -7.38 -12.46 14.19
C ASP A 131 -6.69 -11.13 14.49
N ILE A 132 -6.10 -10.46 13.50
CA ILE A 132 -5.52 -9.10 13.64
C ILE A 132 -6.59 -8.08 14.08
N LEU A 133 -7.81 -8.15 13.52
CA LEU A 133 -8.92 -7.27 13.86
C LEU A 133 -9.55 -7.63 15.23
N ASN A 134 -9.55 -8.91 15.63
CA ASN A 134 -10.11 -9.39 16.91
C ASN A 134 -9.15 -9.26 18.10
N MET A 135 -7.84 -9.08 17.87
CA MET A 135 -6.85 -8.95 18.95
C MET A 135 -6.95 -7.65 19.78
N ASN A 136 -7.85 -6.73 19.45
CA ASN A 136 -8.00 -5.49 20.22
C ASN A 136 -9.49 -5.13 20.35
N LYS A 137 -10.07 -5.44 21.52
CA LYS A 137 -11.48 -5.23 21.88
C LYS A 137 -11.96 -3.75 21.82
N SER A 138 -11.11 -2.83 21.35
CA SER A 138 -11.40 -1.40 21.18
C SER A 138 -11.79 -1.00 19.74
N TRP A 139 -11.69 -1.89 18.75
CA TRP A 139 -12.20 -1.60 17.40
C TRP A 139 -13.72 -1.76 17.38
N ARG A 140 -14.48 -0.66 17.42
CA ARG A 140 -15.88 -0.68 16.99
C ARG A 140 -15.90 -0.77 15.46
N ILE A 141 -15.84 -1.99 14.94
CA ILE A 141 -16.19 -2.25 13.55
C ILE A 141 -17.71 -2.33 13.48
N LYS A 142 -18.37 -1.28 12.96
CA LYS A 142 -19.75 -1.38 12.53
C LYS A 142 -19.72 -1.98 11.11
N CYS A 143 -19.72 -3.31 11.04
CA CYS A 143 -20.00 -4.02 9.79
C CYS A 143 -21.49 -3.85 9.48
N GLU A 144 -21.89 -2.78 8.81
CA GLU A 144 -23.20 -2.76 8.15
C GLU A 144 -23.05 -3.46 6.80
N PHE A 145 -23.33 -4.77 6.81
CA PHE A 145 -23.76 -5.45 5.59
C PHE A 145 -25.11 -4.86 5.21
N GLU A 146 -25.12 -3.82 4.39
CA GLU A 146 -26.32 -3.51 3.61
C GLU A 146 -26.52 -4.68 2.64
N LYS A 147 -27.36 -5.63 3.06
CA LYS A 147 -28.03 -6.55 2.13
C LYS A 147 -28.73 -5.67 1.11
N LYS A 148 -28.24 -5.67 -0.12
CA LYS A 148 -29.04 -5.24 -1.27
C LYS A 148 -30.27 -6.14 -1.32
N SER A 149 -31.40 -5.61 -0.86
CA SER A 149 -32.74 -6.05 -1.26
C SER A 149 -33.08 -5.47 -2.62
#